data_AF-Q2JJ91-F1
#
_entry.id   AF-Q2JJ91-F1
#
_cell.length_a   1.000
_cell.length_b   1.000
_cell.length_c   1.000
_cell.angle_alpha   90.00
_cell.angle_beta   90.00
_cell.angle_gamma   90.00
#
_symmetry.space_group_name_H-M   'P 1'
#
loop_
_entity.id
_entity.type
_entity.pdbx_description
1 polymer ?
#
loop_
_entity_poly.entity_id
_entity_poly.type
_entity_poly.pdbx_seq_one_letter_code
_entity_poly.pdbx_strand_id
1 'polypeptide(L)'
;MRQIMLAVEQAAQARAGACVELLMLLRLLEELHRAILEGAFRESLPNTRQALYRVLQDLEEAGDWPYLPRLHIQALMQQLKDWPESQGSPPASVPPTPRPLVENPLGGSCSQS
;
A
#
# COMPACT_ATOMS: atom_id res chain seq x y z
N MET A 1 4.21 23.38 9.42
CA MET A 1 5.58 23.31 8.86
C MET A 1 6.55 24.32 9.47
N ARG A 2 6.34 25.66 9.39
CA ARG A 2 7.28 26.66 9.97
C ARG A 2 7.63 26.45 11.46
N GLN A 3 6.65 26.11 12.30
CA GLN A 3 6.90 25.88 13.73
C GLN A 3 7.83 24.67 14.00
N ILE A 4 7.73 23.62 13.20
CA ILE A 4 8.58 22.42 13.33
C ILE A 4 10.01 22.77 12.92
N MET A 5 10.18 23.49 11.80
CA MET A 5 11.49 23.98 11.34
C MET A 5 12.18 24.81 12.44
N LEU A 6 11.48 25.79 13.01
CA LEU A 6 12.02 26.62 14.09
C LEU A 6 12.39 25.82 15.34
N ALA A 7 11.57 24.83 15.73
CA ALA A 7 11.86 23.99 16.89
C ALA A 7 13.11 23.13 16.68
N VAL A 8 13.29 22.57 15.48
CA VAL A 8 14.47 21.77 15.12
C VAL A 8 15.73 22.65 15.06
N GLU A 9 15.64 23.84 14.46
CA GLU A 9 16.75 24.81 14.42
C GLU A 9 17.16 25.25 15.82
N GLN A 10 16.21 25.61 16.69
CA GLN A 10 16.48 25.97 18.08
C GLN A 10 17.13 24.81 18.85
N ALA A 11 16.64 23.58 18.65
CA ALA A 11 17.22 22.40 19.26
C ALA A 11 18.68 22.16 18.81
N ALA A 12 18.99 22.37 17.53
CA ALA A 12 20.35 22.26 17.02
C ALA A 12 21.25 23.39 17.57
N GLN A 13 20.76 24.63 17.57
CA GLN A 13 21.50 25.80 18.05
C GLN A 13 21.85 25.71 19.53
N ALA A 14 20.91 25.22 20.36
CA ALA A 14 21.14 24.99 21.79
C ALA A 14 22.24 23.95 22.08
N ARG A 15 22.60 23.12 21.08
CA ARG A 15 23.60 22.04 21.17
C ARG A 15 24.83 22.32 20.31
N ALA A 16 25.00 23.56 19.85
CA ALA A 16 26.13 23.94 19.00
C ALA A 16 27.46 23.66 19.71
N GLY A 17 28.38 22.98 19.01
CA GLY A 17 29.67 22.55 19.56
C GLY A 17 29.64 21.24 20.36
N ALA A 18 28.46 20.70 20.69
CA ALA A 18 28.30 19.43 21.39
C ALA A 18 28.02 18.29 20.39
N CYS A 19 29.08 17.72 19.80
CA CYS A 19 29.00 16.71 18.74
C CYS A 19 28.10 15.50 19.08
N VAL A 20 28.22 14.96 20.30
CA VAL A 20 27.41 13.81 20.75
C VAL A 20 25.93 14.17 20.87
N GLU A 21 25.62 15.36 21.41
CA GLU A 21 24.22 15.80 21.56
C GLU A 21 23.57 16.11 20.21
N LEU A 22 24.32 16.64 19.26
CA LEU A 22 23.87 16.81 17.88
C LEU A 22 23.59 15.47 17.22
N LEU A 23 24.45 14.46 17.41
CA LEU A 23 24.20 13.10 16.93
C LEU A 23 22.93 12.50 17.53
N MET A 24 22.66 12.73 18.82
CA MET A 24 21.42 12.29 19.47
C MET A 24 20.19 12.97 18.87
N LEU A 25 20.26 14.28 18.59
CA LEU A 25 19.20 15.02 17.91
C LEU A 25 18.93 14.45 16.51
N LEU A 26 19.98 14.15 15.74
CA LEU A 26 19.84 13.56 14.40
C LEU A 26 19.18 12.18 14.45
N ARG A 27 19.57 11.32 15.41
CA ARG A 27 18.96 10.00 15.59
C ARG A 27 17.47 10.10 15.94
N LEU A 28 17.10 11.03 16.82
CA LEU A 28 15.69 11.28 17.15
C LEU A 28 14.90 11.73 15.91
N LEU A 29 15.45 12.62 15.09
CA LEU A 29 14.79 13.05 13.85
C LEU A 29 14.60 11.88 12.88
N GLU A 30 15.58 10.97 12.80
CA GLU A 30 15.47 9.75 12.00
C GLU A 30 14.37 8.81 12.53
N GLU A 31 14.28 8.61 13.85
CA GLU A 31 13.22 7.81 14.48
C GLU A 31 11.84 8.40 14.20
N LEU A 32 11.67 9.71 14.35
CA LEU A 32 10.42 10.41 14.03
C LEU A 32 10.06 10.27 12.56
N HIS A 33 11.05 10.40 11.67
CA HIS A 33 10.85 10.20 10.24
C HIS A 33 10.36 8.77 9.94
N ARG A 34 11.01 7.74 10.51
CA ARG A 34 10.58 6.34 10.35
C ARG A 34 9.18 6.09 10.87
N ALA A 35 8.84 6.63 12.05
CA ALA A 35 7.51 6.48 12.64
C ALA A 35 6.41 7.10 11.75
N ILE A 36 6.66 8.29 11.18
CA ILE A 36 5.73 8.93 10.24
C ILE A 36 5.60 8.07 8.97
N LEU A 37 6.72 7.55 8.46
CA LEU A 37 6.76 6.72 7.26
C LEU A 37 5.97 5.43 7.44
N GLU A 38 6.15 4.74 8.57
CA GLU A 38 5.49 3.46 8.86
C GLU A 38 4.02 3.61 9.26
N GLY A 39 3.64 4.74 9.86
CA GLY A 39 2.26 5.03 10.27
C GLY A 39 1.52 5.90 9.25
N ALA A 40 1.37 7.19 9.56
CA ALA A 40 0.50 8.11 8.85
C ALA A 40 0.77 8.20 7.34
N PHE A 41 2.04 8.14 6.92
CA PHE A 41 2.37 8.17 5.48
C PHE A 41 1.91 6.88 4.79
N ARG A 42 2.25 5.71 5.35
CA ARG A 42 1.83 4.41 4.80
C ARG A 42 0.31 4.25 4.77
N GLU A 43 -0.40 4.72 5.80
CA GLU A 43 -1.87 4.73 5.84
C GLU A 43 -2.48 5.67 4.80
N SER A 44 -1.78 6.76 4.44
CA SER A 44 -2.20 7.68 3.39
C SER A 44 -1.90 7.19 1.97
N LEU A 45 -1.13 6.11 1.81
CA LEU A 45 -0.78 5.61 0.48
C LEU A 45 -2.03 5.09 -0.25
N PRO A 46 -2.15 5.38 -1.56
CA PRO A 46 -3.25 4.86 -2.35
C PRO A 46 -3.20 3.33 -2.42
N ASN A 47 -4.36 2.70 -2.28
CA ASN A 47 -4.51 1.24 -2.41
C ASN A 47 -4.58 0.74 -3.86
N THR A 48 -4.51 1.64 -4.85
CA THR A 48 -4.47 1.28 -6.27
C THR A 48 -3.11 1.60 -6.86
N ARG A 49 -2.63 0.67 -7.70
CA ARG A 49 -1.32 0.76 -8.37
C ARG A 49 -1.15 2.07 -9.14
N GLN A 50 -2.14 2.47 -9.94
CA GLN A 50 -2.06 3.70 -10.72
C GLN A 50 -1.94 4.96 -9.86
N ALA A 51 -2.71 5.05 -8.78
CA ALA A 51 -2.65 6.21 -7.89
C ALA A 51 -1.33 6.23 -7.11
N LEU A 52 -0.84 5.07 -6.67
CA LEU A 52 0.48 4.93 -6.05
C LEU A 52 1.59 5.38 -7.02
N TYR A 53 1.51 4.98 -8.29
CA TYR A 53 2.45 5.41 -9.33
C TYR A 53 2.49 6.93 -9.52
N ARG A 54 1.33 7.60 -9.53
CA ARG A 54 1.28 9.06 -9.63
C ARG A 54 1.92 9.73 -8.43
N VAL A 55 1.61 9.26 -7.22
CA VAL A 55 2.25 9.76 -5.99
C VAL A 55 3.78 9.60 -6.06
N LEU A 56 4.28 8.46 -6.53
CA LEU A 56 5.72 8.23 -6.68
C LEU A 56 6.36 9.16 -7.72
N GLN A 57 5.68 9.40 -8.84
CA GLN A 57 6.14 10.31 -9.90
C GLN A 57 6.15 11.76 -9.42
N ASP A 58 5.09 12.22 -8.76
CA ASP A 58 4.97 13.57 -8.21
C ASP A 58 6.08 13.85 -7.17
N LEU A 59 6.40 12.85 -6.34
CA LEU A 59 7.49 12.93 -5.36
C LEU A 59 8.88 12.92 -6.00
N GLU A 60 9.07 12.24 -7.14
CA GLU A 60 10.32 12.28 -7.91
C GLU A 60 10.54 13.65 -8.58
N GLU A 61 9.49 14.21 -9.18
CA GLU A 61 9.51 15.51 -9.86
C GLU A 61 9.70 16.67 -8.88
N ALA A 62 9.11 16.60 -7.69
CA ALA A 62 9.29 17.59 -6.62
C ALA A 62 10.71 17.57 -6.02
N GLY A 63 11.45 16.46 -6.14
CA GLY A 63 12.80 16.31 -5.59
C GLY A 63 12.88 16.19 -4.06
N ASP A 64 11.72 16.19 -3.37
CA ASP A 64 11.55 16.21 -1.91
C ASP A 64 11.48 14.79 -1.30
N TRP A 65 12.19 13.84 -1.87
CA TRP A 65 12.25 12.52 -1.25
C TRP A 65 13.09 12.59 0.04
N PRO A 66 12.59 12.11 1.20
CA PRO A 66 13.37 12.12 2.43
C PRO A 66 14.52 11.10 2.31
N TYR A 67 15.70 11.55 1.87
CA TYR A 67 16.96 10.81 1.82
C TYR A 67 16.83 9.28 1.57
N LEU A 68 16.05 8.84 0.57
CA LEU A 68 16.31 7.55 -0.07
C LEU A 68 17.21 7.84 -1.27
N PRO A 69 18.31 7.08 -1.44
CA PRO A 69 19.08 7.14 -2.66
C PRO A 69 18.13 6.90 -3.84
N ARG A 70 18.06 7.84 -4.81
CA ARG A 70 17.13 7.82 -5.95
C ARG A 70 17.06 6.46 -6.69
N LEU A 71 18.15 5.69 -6.64
CA LEU A 71 18.25 4.31 -7.14
C LEU A 71 17.20 3.35 -6.54
N HIS A 72 16.81 3.51 -5.28
CA HIS A 72 15.81 2.65 -4.64
C HIS A 72 14.39 2.91 -5.14
N ILE A 73 14.05 4.15 -5.52
CA ILE A 73 12.72 4.51 -6.00
C ILE A 73 12.51 3.99 -7.42
N GLN A 74 13.50 4.19 -8.30
CA GLN A 74 13.45 3.66 -9.66
C GLN A 74 13.38 2.13 -9.68
N ALA A 75 14.13 1.46 -8.79
CA ALA A 75 14.03 0.01 -8.61
C ALA A 75 12.64 -0.43 -8.11
N LEU A 76 12.06 0.30 -7.15
CA LEU A 76 10.71 0.00 -6.64
C LEU A 76 9.64 0.22 -7.73
N MET A 77 9.73 1.31 -8.50
CA MET A 77 8.85 1.56 -9.65
C MET A 77 8.96 0.42 -10.67
N GLN A 78 10.18 0.00 -11.02
CA GLN A 78 10.37 -1.10 -11.95
C GLN A 78 9.78 -2.42 -11.43
N GLN A 79 9.99 -2.75 -10.15
CA GLN A 79 9.34 -3.90 -9.51
C GLN A 79 7.82 -3.79 -9.50
N LEU A 80 7.27 -2.60 -9.27
CA LEU A 80 5.84 -2.35 -9.33
C LEU A 80 5.31 -2.43 -10.75
N LYS A 81 6.14 -2.21 -11.79
CA LYS A 81 5.82 -2.38 -13.22
C LYS A 81 5.71 -3.86 -13.60
N ASP A 82 6.58 -4.67 -13.00
CA ASP A 82 6.69 -6.09 -13.26
C ASP A 82 5.77 -6.93 -12.35
N TRP A 83 5.12 -6.30 -11.36
CA TRP A 83 4.09 -6.93 -10.54
C TRP A 83 2.86 -7.30 -11.38
N PRO A 84 2.50 -8.60 -11.48
CA PRO A 84 1.29 -9.00 -12.20
C PRO A 84 0.09 -8.41 -11.47
N GLU A 85 -0.77 -7.70 -12.20
CA GLU A 85 -2.03 -7.24 -11.64
C GLU A 85 -2.77 -8.48 -11.15
N SER A 86 -2.91 -8.63 -9.84
CA SER A 86 -3.90 -9.52 -9.28
C SER A 86 -5.25 -8.93 -9.67
N GLN A 87 -5.67 -9.25 -10.88
CA GLN A 87 -7.04 -9.12 -11.32
C GLN A 87 -7.86 -9.90 -10.29
N GLY A 88 -8.73 -9.19 -9.58
CA GLY A 88 -9.82 -9.82 -8.88
C GLY A 88 -10.66 -10.57 -9.90
N SER A 89 -10.38 -11.85 -10.09
CA SER A 89 -11.27 -12.76 -10.80
C SER A 89 -12.11 -13.48 -9.75
N PRO A 90 -13.46 -13.39 -9.80
CA PRO A 90 -14.28 -14.34 -9.06
C PRO A 90 -14.02 -15.74 -9.63
N PRO A 91 -14.07 -16.82 -8.84
CA PRO A 91 -14.00 -18.15 -9.38
C PRO A 91 -15.25 -18.43 -10.22
N ALA A 92 -15.16 -18.17 -11.53
CA ALA A 92 -16.09 -18.67 -12.52
C ALA A 92 -15.80 -20.15 -12.74
N SER A 93 -16.34 -21.00 -11.87
CA SER A 93 -16.50 -22.45 -12.10
C SER A 93 -17.53 -23.01 -11.11
N VAL A 94 -18.78 -22.58 -11.24
CA VAL A 94 -19.88 -23.43 -10.78
C VAL A 94 -20.09 -24.46 -11.90
N PRO A 95 -19.80 -25.76 -11.70
CA PRO A 95 -20.16 -26.78 -12.68
C PRO A 95 -21.69 -26.81 -12.79
N PRO A 96 -22.29 -26.92 -14.00
CA PRO A 96 -23.73 -27.14 -14.09
C PRO A 96 -24.04 -28.47 -13.42
N THR A 97 -24.69 -28.41 -12.26
CA THR A 97 -25.24 -29.59 -11.60
C THR A 97 -26.28 -30.20 -12.55
N PRO A 98 -26.15 -31.47 -12.95
CA PRO A 98 -27.21 -32.14 -13.70
C PRO A 98 -28.45 -32.18 -12.80
N ARG A 99 -29.55 -31.60 -13.26
CA ARG A 99 -30.86 -31.79 -12.62
C ARG A 99 -31.14 -33.30 -12.56
N PRO A 100 -31.49 -33.88 -11.40
CA PRO A 100 -32.00 -35.24 -11.39
C PRO A 100 -33.34 -35.23 -12.15
N LEU A 101 -33.43 -36.06 -13.20
CA LEU A 101 -34.68 -36.34 -13.88
C LEU A 101 -35.56 -37.04 -12.83
N VAL A 102 -36.53 -36.31 -12.28
CA VAL A 102 -37.60 -36.95 -11.50
C VAL A 102 -38.40 -37.77 -12.51
N GLU A 103 -38.14 -39.08 -12.57
CA GLU A 103 -39.08 -39.99 -13.22
C GLU A 103 -40.33 -39.97 -12.37
N ASN A 104 -41.34 -39.29 -12.91
CA ASN A 104 -42.68 -39.25 -12.38
C ASN A 104 -43.44 -40.40 -13.06
N PRO A 105 -43.65 -41.57 -12.43
CA PRO A 105 -44.56 -42.54 -13.00
C PRO A 105 -45.97 -41.98 -12.87
N LEU A 106 -46.55 -41.68 -14.04
CA LEU A 106 -47.95 -41.33 -14.24
C LEU A 106 -48.84 -42.31 -13.46
N GLY A 107 -49.63 -41.78 -12.54
CA GLY A 107 -50.82 -42.45 -12.07
C GLY A 107 -51.75 -42.73 -13.24
N GLY A 108 -52.11 -44.00 -13.40
CA GLY A 108 -53.07 -44.48 -14.37
C GLY A 108 -53.81 -45.69 -13.81
N SER A 109 -54.64 -45.46 -12.80
CA SER A 109 -55.73 -46.38 -12.46
C SER A 109 -56.77 -46.31 -13.56
N CYS A 110 -57.04 -47.45 -14.22
CA CYS A 110 -58.29 -47.72 -14.92
C CYS A 110 -58.63 -49.21 -14.80
N SER A 111 -59.88 -49.45 -14.42
CA SER A 111 -60.49 -50.67 -13.88
C SER A 111 -60.93 -51.71 -14.93
N GLN A 112 -61.48 -52.83 -14.42
CA GLN A 112 -62.32 -53.89 -15.06
C GLN A 112 -61.52 -55.16 -15.43
N SER A 113 -61.89 -56.40 -15.10
CA SER A 113 -63.13 -57.01 -14.57
C SER A 113 -62.81 -58.25 -13.73
#